data_AF-A0A3A9JQM2-F1
#
_entry.id   AF-A0A3A9JQM2-F1
#
_cell.length_a   1.000
_cell.length_b   1.000
_cell.length_c   1.000
_cell.angle_alpha   90.00
_cell.angle_beta   90.00
_cell.angle_gamma   90.00
#
_symmetry.space_group_name_H-M   'P 1'
#
loop_
_entity.id
_entity.type
_entity.pdbx_description
1 polymer ?
#
loop_
_entity_poly.entity_id
_entity_poly.type
_entity_poly.pdbx_seq_one_letter_code
_entity_poly.pdbx_strand_id
1 'polypeptide(L)'
;MKQRLYRFIIYGIAGWMMEVTFTGLGSLLRGDPRLMGWTYLWMFPIYGIAVFLEPIHDMIRHVPWWVRGVTWAGIILMAEYLTGMAIRLLTGVCPWDYGSRAFAMNGVMRLDYGIFWFFVGLGFERLHDSLK
;
A
#
# COMPACT_ATOMS: atom_id res chain seq x y z
N MET A 1 0.72 -9.26 -22.30
CA MET A 1 0.62 -10.16 -21.13
C MET A 1 1.94 -10.32 -20.38
N LYS A 2 3.04 -10.77 -21.00
CA LYS A 2 4.33 -10.98 -20.31
C LYS A 2 4.84 -9.73 -19.55
N GLN A 3 4.79 -8.54 -20.16
CA GLN A 3 5.22 -7.31 -19.48
C GLN A 3 4.41 -6.94 -18.24
N ARG A 4 3.08 -7.14 -18.26
CA ARG A 4 2.23 -6.88 -17.08
C ARG A 4 2.52 -7.85 -15.93
N LEU A 5 2.90 -9.10 -16.24
CA LEU A 5 3.30 -10.06 -15.22
C LEU A 5 4.61 -9.64 -14.54
N TYR A 6 5.61 -9.18 -15.31
CA TYR A 6 6.85 -8.65 -14.74
C TYR A 6 6.58 -7.45 -13.84
N ARG A 7 5.75 -6.50 -14.29
CA ARG A 7 5.37 -5.33 -13.50
C ARG A 7 4.60 -5.72 -12.23
N PHE A 8 3.67 -6.67 -12.32
CA PHE A 8 2.96 -7.22 -11.16
C PHE A 8 3.95 -7.77 -10.11
N ILE A 9 4.96 -8.54 -10.52
CA ILE A 9 5.98 -9.05 -9.61
C ILE A 9 6.78 -7.90 -8.99
N ILE A 10 7.18 -6.90 -9.78
CA ILE A 10 7.95 -5.76 -9.31
C ILE A 10 7.16 -4.95 -8.28
N TYR A 11 5.88 -4.62 -8.56
CA TYR A 11 5.03 -3.93 -7.58
C TYR A 11 4.81 -4.76 -6.32
N GLY A 12 4.60 -6.08 -6.46
CA GLY A 12 4.45 -6.99 -5.32
C GLY A 12 5.68 -7.00 -4.40
N ILE A 13 6.89 -7.12 -4.98
CA ILE A 13 8.15 -7.07 -4.23
C ILE A 13 8.36 -5.69 -3.61
N ALA A 14 8.16 -4.62 -4.38
CA ALA A 14 8.33 -3.25 -3.90
C ALA A 14 7.41 -2.94 -2.71
N GLY A 15 6.15 -3.38 -2.78
CA GLY A 15 5.18 -3.26 -1.70
C GLY A 15 5.59 -4.01 -0.44
N TRP A 16 6.03 -5.27 -0.58
CA TRP A 16 6.58 -6.04 0.55
C TRP A 16 7.79 -5.35 1.18
N MET A 17 8.75 -4.90 0.38
CA MET A 17 9.93 -4.21 0.89
C MET A 17 9.56 -2.93 1.64
N MET A 18 8.60 -2.17 1.09
CA MET A 18 8.08 -0.97 1.73
C MET A 18 7.43 -1.29 3.08
N GLU A 19 6.60 -2.32 3.16
CA GLU A 19 5.90 -2.68 4.40
C GLU A 19 6.82 -3.26 5.47
N VAL A 20 7.77 -4.13 5.09
CA VAL A 20 8.81 -4.64 6.01
C VAL A 20 9.66 -3.48 6.53
N THR A 21 10.02 -2.52 5.68
CA THR A 21 10.75 -1.32 6.10
C THR A 21 9.92 -0.47 7.05
N PHE A 22 8.65 -0.23 6.72
CA PHE A 22 7.74 0.56 7.56
C PHE A 22 7.52 -0.06 8.94
N THR A 23 7.26 -1.36 9.00
CA THR A 23 7.05 -2.08 10.27
C THR A 23 8.33 -2.20 11.08
N GLY A 24 9.49 -2.38 10.43
CA GLY A 24 10.81 -2.38 11.06
C GLY A 24 11.18 -1.02 11.65
N LEU A 25 10.96 0.08 10.92
CA LEU A 25 11.11 1.44 11.47
C LEU A 25 10.14 1.67 12.63
N GLY A 26 8.92 1.15 12.54
CA GLY A 26 7.96 1.16 13.64
C GLY A 26 8.41 0.34 14.86
N SER A 27 9.27 -0.68 14.71
CA SER A 27 9.87 -1.38 15.85
C SER A 27 10.93 -0.51 16.54
N LEU A 28 11.73 0.24 15.77
CA LEU A 28 12.72 1.18 16.30
C LEU A 28 12.06 2.24 17.18
N LEU A 29 10.98 2.85 16.68
CA LEU A 29 10.23 3.88 17.40
C LEU A 29 9.60 3.36 18.70
N ARG A 30 9.40 2.05 18.81
CA ARG A 30 8.94 1.38 20.04
C ARG A 30 10.08 0.93 20.95
N GLY A 31 11.33 1.29 20.62
CA GLY A 31 12.51 0.98 21.42
C GLY A 31 13.16 -0.38 21.14
N ASP A 32 12.78 -1.08 20.06
CA ASP A 32 13.45 -2.32 19.64
C ASP A 32 14.52 -2.02 18.57
N PRO A 33 15.82 -2.01 18.92
CA PRO A 33 16.90 -1.69 17.99
C PRO A 33 17.15 -2.77 16.92
N ARG A 34 16.49 -3.94 17.02
CA ARG A 34 16.66 -5.04 16.07
C ARG A 34 15.97 -4.79 14.73
N LEU A 35 15.13 -3.76 14.62
CA LEU A 35 14.44 -3.37 13.37
C LEU A 35 13.60 -4.51 12.77
N MET A 36 12.95 -5.32 13.60
CA MET A 36 12.14 -6.44 13.11
C MET A 36 10.91 -5.94 12.34
N GLY A 37 10.96 -6.11 11.02
CA GLY A 37 9.85 -5.87 10.12
C GLY A 37 9.09 -7.16 9.79
N TRP A 38 7.81 -7.03 9.50
CA TRP A 38 6.91 -8.13 9.15
C TRP A 38 5.83 -7.64 8.17
N THR A 39 5.31 -8.56 7.38
CA THR A 39 4.23 -8.32 6.40
C THR A 39 3.47 -9.63 6.19
N TYR A 40 2.22 -9.53 5.71
CA TYR A 40 1.45 -10.71 5.34
C TYR A 40 1.78 -11.15 3.92
N LEU A 41 1.70 -12.46 3.66
CA LEU A 41 1.87 -12.98 2.29
C LEU A 41 0.81 -12.43 1.32
N TRP A 42 -0.38 -12.09 1.82
CA TRP A 42 -1.44 -11.43 1.06
C TRP A 42 -1.04 -10.06 0.49
N MET A 43 -0.01 -9.42 1.04
CA MET A 43 0.43 -8.10 0.60
C MET A 43 1.06 -8.13 -0.79
N PHE A 44 1.73 -9.22 -1.16
CA PHE A 44 2.29 -9.35 -2.50
C PHE A 44 1.25 -9.26 -3.62
N PRO A 45 0.17 -10.07 -3.62
CA PRO A 45 -0.85 -9.93 -4.65
C PRO A 45 -1.60 -8.59 -4.55
N ILE A 46 -1.78 -8.02 -3.36
CA ILE A 46 -2.43 -6.70 -3.19
C ILE A 46 -1.59 -5.58 -3.82
N TYR A 47 -0.28 -5.54 -3.57
CA TYR A 47 0.57 -4.55 -4.22
C TYR A 47 0.79 -4.89 -5.70
N GLY A 48 0.86 -6.17 -6.08
CA GLY A 48 1.05 -6.59 -7.46
C GLY A 48 -0.07 -6.09 -8.39
N ILE A 49 -1.32 -6.08 -7.93
CA ILE A 49 -2.44 -5.54 -8.72
C ILE A 49 -2.37 -4.02 -8.93
N ALA A 50 -1.46 -3.30 -8.26
CA ALA A 50 -1.22 -1.88 -8.54
C ALA A 50 -0.78 -1.61 -9.99
N VAL A 51 -0.32 -2.63 -10.72
CA VAL A 51 -0.08 -2.55 -12.18
C VAL A 51 -1.33 -2.07 -12.95
N PHE A 52 -2.54 -2.32 -12.44
CA PHE A 52 -3.78 -1.85 -13.06
C PHE A 52 -4.08 -0.37 -12.79
N LEU A 53 -3.32 0.29 -11.92
CA LEU A 53 -3.41 1.72 -11.64
C LEU A 53 -2.53 2.56 -12.57
N GLU A 54 -1.68 1.95 -13.40
CA GLU A 54 -0.83 2.65 -14.37
C GLU A 54 -1.58 3.58 -15.33
N PRO A 55 -2.77 3.20 -15.88
CA PRO A 55 -3.56 4.11 -16.71
C PRO A 55 -4.06 5.33 -15.93
N ILE A 56 -4.38 5.17 -14.64
CA ILE A 56 -4.77 6.29 -13.78
C ILE A 56 -3.59 7.23 -13.60
N HIS A 57 -2.39 6.68 -13.32
CA HIS A 57 -1.16 7.49 -13.24
C HIS A 57 -0.98 8.28 -14.53
N ASP A 58 -1.05 7.64 -15.70
CA ASP A 58 -0.88 8.30 -17.00
C ASP A 58 -1.91 9.41 -17.25
N MET A 59 -3.15 9.24 -16.81
CA MET A 59 -4.20 10.25 -16.92
C MET A 59 -3.94 11.46 -16.03
N ILE A 60 -3.45 11.28 -14.80
CA ILE A 60 -3.32 12.37 -13.81
C ILE A 60 -1.95 13.06 -13.81
N ARG A 61 -0.99 12.66 -14.68
CA ARG A 61 0.39 13.19 -14.70
C ARG A 61 0.49 14.71 -14.74
N HIS A 62 -0.43 15.36 -15.44
CA HIS A 62 -0.45 16.81 -15.67
C HIS A 62 -0.97 17.61 -14.47
N VAL A 63 -1.60 16.93 -13.52
CA VAL A 63 -2.20 17.54 -12.33
C VAL A 63 -1.10 17.80 -11.28
N PRO A 64 -1.19 18.88 -10.45
CA PRO A 64 -0.21 19.15 -9.41
C PRO A 64 0.05 17.97 -8.47
N TRP A 65 1.31 17.81 -8.03
CA TRP A 65 1.76 16.66 -7.23
C TRP A 65 0.93 16.43 -5.95
N TRP A 66 0.44 17.50 -5.33
CA TRP A 66 -0.38 17.41 -4.12
C TRP A 66 -1.77 16.84 -4.38
N VAL A 67 -2.38 17.15 -5.53
CA VAL A 67 -3.66 16.54 -5.91
C VAL A 67 -3.44 15.06 -6.19
N ARG A 68 -2.38 14.70 -6.93
CA ARG A 68 -2.06 13.30 -7.23
C ARG A 68 -1.83 12.48 -5.96
N GLY A 69 -1.07 13.03 -5.00
CA GLY A 69 -0.86 12.37 -3.72
C GLY A 69 -2.17 12.14 -2.96
N VAL A 70 -3.09 13.11 -2.95
CA VAL A 70 -4.43 12.93 -2.35
C VAL A 70 -5.24 11.87 -3.10
N THR A 71 -5.21 11.87 -4.43
CA THR A 71 -5.85 10.84 -5.26
C THR A 71 -5.31 9.44 -4.91
N TRP A 72 -3.99 9.28 -4.80
CA TRP A 72 -3.38 8.02 -4.42
C TRP A 72 -3.73 7.58 -3.02
N ALA A 73 -3.69 8.49 -2.04
CA ALA A 73 -4.11 8.20 -0.68
C ALA A 73 -5.55 7.65 -0.64
N GLY A 74 -6.47 8.27 -1.37
CA GLY A 74 -7.85 7.80 -1.48
C GLY A 74 -7.98 6.43 -2.13
N ILE A 75 -7.30 6.21 -3.27
CA ILE A 75 -7.31 4.91 -3.97
C ILE A 75 -6.74 3.80 -3.09
N ILE A 76 -5.61 4.05 -2.44
CA ILE A 76 -4.92 3.06 -1.61
C ILE A 76 -5.75 2.74 -0.36
N LEU A 77 -6.29 3.74 0.34
CA LEU A 77 -7.18 3.50 1.49
C LEU A 77 -8.42 2.70 1.10
N MET A 78 -9.02 3.00 -0.06
CA MET A 78 -10.15 2.24 -0.57
C MET A 78 -9.76 0.79 -0.90
N ALA A 79 -8.60 0.58 -1.54
CA ALA A 79 -8.09 -0.76 -1.84
C ALA A 79 -7.78 -1.55 -0.56
N GLU A 80 -7.15 -0.92 0.44
CA GLU A 80 -6.87 -1.48 1.76
C GLU A 80 -8.17 -1.92 2.43
N TYR A 81 -9.19 -1.07 2.46
CA TYR A 81 -10.50 -1.41 3.02
C TYR A 81 -11.16 -2.59 2.31
N LEU A 82 -11.24 -2.55 0.97
CA LEU A 82 -11.91 -3.59 0.18
C LEU A 82 -11.19 -4.94 0.29
N THR A 83 -9.87 -4.95 0.18
CA THR A 83 -9.06 -6.18 0.27
C THR A 83 -9.06 -6.72 1.70
N GLY A 84 -8.94 -5.85 2.71
CA GLY A 84 -8.97 -6.26 4.11
C GLY A 84 -10.32 -6.86 4.51
N MET A 85 -11.42 -6.28 4.02
CA MET A 85 -12.76 -6.86 4.20
C MET A 85 -12.94 -8.18 3.46
N ALA A 86 -12.44 -8.29 2.23
CA ALA A 86 -12.52 -9.54 1.46
C ALA A 86 -11.74 -10.67 2.14
N ILE A 87 -10.52 -10.41 2.63
CA ILE A 87 -9.71 -11.40 3.35
C ILE A 87 -10.39 -11.79 4.66
N ARG A 88 -10.95 -10.81 5.38
CA ARG A 88 -11.71 -11.08 6.61
C ARG A 88 -12.92 -11.97 6.34
N LEU A 89 -13.64 -11.76 5.25
CA LEU A 89 -14.77 -12.59 4.85
C LEU A 89 -14.34 -14.03 4.50
N LEU A 90 -13.21 -14.20 3.81
CA LEU A 90 -12.75 -15.51 3.33
C LEU A 90 -12.04 -16.34 4.40
N THR A 91 -11.31 -15.70 5.31
CA THR A 91 -10.41 -16.38 6.26
C THR A 91 -10.83 -16.22 7.72
N GLY A 92 -11.75 -15.30 8.01
CA GLY A 92 -12.10 -14.90 9.37
C GLY A 92 -11.08 -13.95 10.03
N VAL A 93 -9.95 -13.65 9.39
CA VAL A 93 -8.85 -12.83 9.94
C VAL A 93 -8.64 -11.58 9.08
N CYS A 94 -8.36 -10.44 9.72
CA CYS A 94 -7.99 -9.21 9.00
C CYS A 94 -6.46 -9.05 8.99
N PRO A 95 -5.82 -8.80 7.83
CA PRO A 95 -4.38 -8.55 7.77
C PRO A 95 -3.99 -7.32 8.59
N TRP A 96 -4.83 -6.29 8.59
CA TRP A 96 -4.55 -5.03 9.27
C TRP A 96 -5.48 -4.83 10.46
N ASP A 97 -5.53 -5.80 11.39
CA ASP A 97 -6.35 -5.66 12.59
C ASP A 97 -5.79 -4.54 13.49
N TYR A 98 -6.31 -3.34 13.29
CA TYR A 98 -5.97 -2.16 14.08
C TYR A 98 -6.79 -2.06 15.37
N GLY A 99 -7.69 -3.02 15.63
CA GLY A 99 -8.57 -3.03 16.79
C GLY A 99 -9.37 -1.74 16.95
N SER A 100 -9.42 -1.23 18.17
CA SER A 100 -10.12 0.01 18.57
C SER A 100 -9.22 1.27 18.57
N ARG A 101 -8.11 1.26 17.83
CA ARG A 101 -7.23 2.45 17.74
C ARG A 101 -7.97 3.64 17.12
N ALA A 102 -7.61 4.85 17.54
CA ALA A 102 -8.17 6.08 16.98
C ALA A 102 -8.00 6.12 15.46
N PHE A 103 -9.02 6.60 14.75
CA PHE A 103 -9.10 6.68 13.28
C PHE A 103 -9.14 5.33 12.53
N ALA A 104 -9.27 4.20 13.24
CA ALA A 104 -9.52 2.91 12.61
C ALA A 104 -10.98 2.80 12.15
N MET A 105 -11.20 2.55 10.86
CA MET A 105 -12.52 2.23 10.32
C MET A 105 -12.71 0.72 10.30
N ASN A 106 -13.67 0.23 11.08
CA ASN A 106 -14.00 -1.20 11.24
C ASN A 106 -12.82 -2.10 11.66
N GLY A 107 -11.74 -1.50 12.20
CA GLY A 107 -10.49 -2.19 12.51
C GLY A 107 -9.71 -2.66 11.29
N VAL A 108 -10.08 -2.26 10.07
CA VAL A 108 -9.51 -2.77 8.79
C VAL A 108 -8.57 -1.76 8.13
N MET A 109 -8.83 -0.46 8.28
CA MET A 109 -7.97 0.60 7.75
C MET A 109 -7.84 1.73 8.76
N ARG A 110 -6.78 2.53 8.61
CA ARG A 110 -6.49 3.69 9.44
C ARG A 110 -6.43 4.96 8.62
N LEU A 111 -7.35 5.89 8.87
CA LEU A 111 -7.42 7.13 8.08
C LEU A 111 -6.19 8.03 8.29
N ASP A 112 -5.55 7.95 9.45
CA ASP A 112 -4.31 8.68 9.73
C ASP A 112 -3.12 8.20 8.87
N TYR A 113 -3.22 7.01 8.27
CA TYR A 113 -2.21 6.53 7.33
C TYR A 113 -2.31 7.17 5.95
N GLY A 114 -3.36 7.96 5.69
CA GLY A 114 -3.53 8.69 4.43
C GLY A 114 -2.32 9.55 4.06
N ILE A 115 -1.62 10.14 5.03
CA ILE A 115 -0.40 10.92 4.75
C ILE A 115 0.77 10.04 4.30
N PHE A 116 0.89 8.82 4.83
CA PHE A 116 1.89 7.86 4.35
C PHE A 116 1.52 7.38 2.94
N TRP A 117 0.25 7.04 2.72
CA TRP A 117 -0.24 6.60 1.41
C TRP A 117 -0.13 7.67 0.33
N PHE A 118 -0.25 8.95 0.71
CA PHE A 118 0.04 10.08 -0.16
C PHE A 118 1.46 9.99 -0.74
N PHE A 119 2.47 9.81 0.12
CA PHE A 119 3.87 9.76 -0.31
C PHE A 119 4.21 8.44 -1.00
N VAL A 120 3.67 7.33 -0.52
CA VAL A 120 3.82 6.02 -1.17
C VAL A 120 3.28 6.07 -2.60
N GLY A 121 2.09 6.63 -2.81
CA GLY A 121 1.50 6.81 -4.14
C GLY A 121 2.43 7.54 -5.11
N LEU A 122 2.98 8.68 -4.68
CA LEU A 122 3.97 9.44 -5.46
C LEU A 122 5.28 8.65 -5.69
N GLY A 123 5.70 7.81 -4.74
CA GLY A 123 6.82 6.90 -4.93
C GLY A 123 6.56 5.84 -6.00
N PHE A 124 5.35 5.27 -6.00
CA PHE A 124 4.91 4.30 -7.01
C PHE A 124 4.75 4.94 -8.40
N GLU A 125 4.45 6.24 -8.50
CA GLU A 125 4.55 6.97 -9.77
C GLU A 125 5.97 6.89 -10.35
N ARG A 126 6.99 7.12 -9.52
CA ARG A 126 8.40 7.04 -9.94
C ARG A 126 8.82 5.63 -10.35
N LEU A 127 8.33 4.62 -9.62
CA LEU A 127 8.54 3.24 -9.99
C LEU A 127 7.90 2.95 -11.36
N HIS A 128 6.64 3.35 -11.59
CA HIS A 128 6.00 3.21 -12.90
C HIS A 128 6.84 3.88 -14.01
N ASP A 129 7.35 5.09 -13.78
CA ASP A 129 8.16 5.81 -14.75
C ASP A 129 9.47 5.09 -15.10
N SER A 130 10.11 4.42 -14.14
CA SER A 130 11.34 3.64 -14.37
C SER A 130 11.12 2.33 -15.14
N LEU A 131 9.87 1.88 -15.26
CA LEU A 131 9.51 0.61 -15.90
C LEU A 131 9.05 0.78 -17.36
N LYS A 132 9.04 2.02 -17.87
CA LYS A 132 8.74 2.37 -19.26
C LYS A 132 9.97 2.22 -20.15
#